data_AF-A0A1W1VWX1-F1
#
_entry.id   AF-A0A1W1VWX1-F1
#
_cell.length_a   1.000
_cell.length_b   1.000
_cell.length_c   1.000
_cell.angle_alpha   90.00
_cell.angle_beta   90.00
_cell.angle_gamma   90.00
#
_symmetry.space_group_name_H-M   'P 1'
#
loop_
_entity.id
_entity.type
_entity.pdbx_description
1 polymer ?
#
loop_
_entity_poly.entity_id
_entity_poly.type
_entity_poly.pdbx_seq_one_letter_code
_entity_poly.pdbx_strand_id
1 'polypeptide(L)'
;MPRERALMIKTPSGEKIAGKLLTINGEWCFYREVSKSRHAFKTFDAWSIQASLLPVLEADGVKWIYQYDKQAGQMYRIKLEEFKKKAVLRNFGEGEQYYVSAKYFEPVPGMERITKWINSVELVA
;
A
#
# COMPACT_ATOMS: atom_id res chain seq x y z
N MET A 1 -4.89 19.32 -7.32
CA MET A 1 -3.62 19.22 -6.58
C MET A 1 -3.73 18.05 -5.62
N PRO A 2 -2.73 17.17 -5.53
CA PRO A 2 -2.74 16.08 -4.57
C PRO A 2 -2.77 16.64 -3.14
N ARG A 3 -3.58 16.02 -2.29
CA ARG A 3 -3.69 16.34 -0.87
C ARG A 3 -3.54 15.05 -0.06
N GLU A 4 -3.05 15.20 1.16
CA GLU A 4 -2.98 14.06 2.08
C GLU A 4 -4.38 13.55 2.40
N ARG A 5 -4.60 12.26 2.15
CA ARG A 5 -5.92 11.63 2.29
C ARG A 5 -5.79 10.13 2.50
N ALA A 6 -6.74 9.54 3.22
CA ALA A 6 -6.90 8.11 3.27
C ALA A 6 -7.59 7.64 1.98
N LEU A 7 -7.07 6.57 1.39
CA LEU A 7 -7.71 5.89 0.26
C LEU A 7 -8.52 4.74 0.81
N MET A 8 -9.83 4.82 0.59
CA MET A 8 -10.80 3.79 0.90
C MET A 8 -11.11 3.02 -0.36
N ILE A 9 -11.35 1.72 -0.23
CA ILE A 9 -11.69 0.83 -1.33
C ILE A 9 -12.97 0.06 -1.00
N LYS A 10 -13.77 -0.25 -2.03
CA LYS A 10 -14.84 -1.22 -1.91
C LYS A 10 -14.32 -2.61 -2.21
N THR A 11 -14.57 -3.53 -1.29
CA THR A 11 -14.37 -4.96 -1.53
C THR A 11 -15.72 -5.67 -1.34
N PRO A 12 -15.91 -6.89 -1.87
CA PRO A 12 -17.13 -7.67 -1.63
C PRO A 12 -17.47 -7.82 -0.14
N SER A 13 -16.48 -7.77 0.73
CA SER A 13 -16.63 -7.82 2.19
C SER A 13 -16.74 -6.44 2.87
N GLY A 14 -16.98 -5.36 2.10
CA GLY A 14 -17.27 -4.01 2.58
C GLY A 14 -16.21 -2.96 2.26
N GLU A 15 -16.48 -1.73 2.67
CA GLU A 15 -15.56 -0.59 2.53
C GLU A 15 -14.41 -0.67 3.55
N LYS A 16 -13.17 -0.50 3.07
CA LYS A 16 -11.97 -0.59 3.91
C LYS A 16 -10.97 0.49 3.54
N ILE A 17 -10.25 1.03 4.52
CA ILE A 17 -9.11 1.90 4.25
C ILE A 17 -7.95 1.03 3.76
N ALA A 18 -7.53 1.23 2.51
CA ALA A 18 -6.40 0.53 1.91
C ALA A 18 -5.05 1.12 2.33
N GLY A 19 -5.02 2.43 2.59
CA GLY A 19 -3.83 3.15 3.00
C GLY A 19 -4.04 4.66 3.00
N LYS A 20 -2.94 5.39 3.09
CA LYS A 20 -2.88 6.84 3.21
C LYS A 20 -1.93 7.40 2.18
N LEU A 21 -2.33 8.46 1.49
CA LEU A 21 -1.43 9.31 0.73
C LEU A 21 -0.94 10.42 1.63
N LEU A 22 0.38 10.57 1.72
CA LEU A 22 1.03 11.60 2.51
C LEU A 22 2.40 11.95 1.95
N THR A 23 2.95 13.08 2.37
CA THR A 23 4.30 13.47 1.96
C THR A 23 5.33 12.98 2.96
N ILE A 24 6.35 12.25 2.50
CA ILE A 24 7.51 11.83 3.31
C ILE A 24 8.75 12.44 2.65
N ASN A 25 9.52 13.23 3.39
CA ASN A 25 10.70 13.94 2.86
C ASN A 25 10.42 14.77 1.59
N GLY A 26 9.23 15.39 1.51
CA GLY A 26 8.82 16.20 0.36
C GLY A 26 8.35 15.39 -0.86
N GLU A 27 8.30 14.06 -0.78
CA GLU A 27 7.82 13.19 -1.86
C GLU A 27 6.44 12.63 -1.53
N TRP A 28 5.56 12.55 -2.54
CA TRP A 28 4.27 11.87 -2.39
C TRP A 28 4.46 10.37 -2.24
N CYS A 29 3.88 9.82 -1.18
CA CYS A 29 4.06 8.43 -0.78
C CYS A 29 2.71 7.81 -0.42
N PHE A 30 2.57 6.53 -0.75
CA PHE A 30 1.45 5.72 -0.28
C PHE A 30 1.91 4.90 0.93
N TYR A 31 1.33 5.16 2.08
CA TYR A 31 1.60 4.45 3.32
C TYR A 31 0.47 3.50 3.68
N ARG A 32 0.80 2.30 4.13
CA ARG A 32 -0.17 1.39 4.73
C ARG A 32 0.44 0.54 5.83
N GLU A 33 -0.44 -0.08 6.60
CA GLU A 33 -0.06 -1.03 7.63
C GLU A 33 -0.54 -2.42 7.26
N VAL A 34 0.33 -3.42 7.41
CA VAL A 34 0.04 -4.83 7.10
C VAL A 34 0.31 -5.72 8.31
N SER A 35 -0.34 -6.87 8.36
CA SER A 35 -0.09 -7.91 9.37
C SER A 35 0.01 -9.26 8.67
N LYS A 36 1.15 -9.94 8.82
CA LYS A 36 1.41 -11.24 8.18
C LYS A 36 0.51 -12.39 8.69
N SER A 37 -0.28 -12.21 9.76
CA SER A 37 -1.16 -13.26 10.32
C SER A 37 -2.42 -13.57 9.50
N ARG A 38 -2.79 -12.76 8.48
CA ARG A 38 -3.91 -13.12 7.61
C ARG A 38 -3.43 -14.10 6.53
N HIS A 39 -3.71 -15.38 6.78
CA HIS A 39 -3.40 -16.65 6.09
C HIS A 39 -2.97 -16.68 4.60
N ALA A 40 -3.30 -15.73 3.74
CA ALA A 40 -2.92 -15.75 2.31
C ALA A 40 -1.44 -15.37 2.06
N PHE A 41 -0.81 -14.65 2.98
CA PHE A 41 0.54 -14.10 2.78
C PHE A 41 1.68 -14.98 3.30
N LYS A 42 1.38 -15.96 4.17
CA LYS A 42 2.40 -16.91 4.67
C LYS A 42 2.93 -17.82 3.57
N THR A 43 2.10 -18.18 2.59
CA THR A 43 2.46 -19.13 1.53
C THR A 43 3.23 -18.47 0.39
N PHE A 44 3.03 -17.16 0.16
CA PHE A 44 3.57 -16.48 -1.02
C PHE A 44 4.60 -15.38 -0.72
N ASP A 45 4.83 -15.03 0.55
CA ASP A 45 5.71 -13.94 1.01
C ASP A 45 5.65 -12.72 0.06
N ALA A 46 4.42 -12.24 -0.14
CA ALA A 46 4.08 -11.20 -1.10
C ALA A 46 3.09 -10.23 -0.50
N TRP A 47 3.03 -9.02 -1.02
CA TRP A 47 2.10 -7.98 -0.62
C TRP A 47 1.27 -7.57 -1.82
N SER A 48 -0.03 -7.34 -1.58
CA SER A 48 -0.96 -6.97 -2.64
C SER A 48 -1.48 -5.54 -2.50
N ILE A 49 -1.77 -4.87 -3.61
CA ILE A 49 -2.51 -3.61 -3.67
C ILE A 49 -3.67 -3.81 -4.64
N GLN A 50 -4.87 -3.29 -4.35
CA GLN A 50 -5.98 -3.35 -5.30
C GLN A 50 -5.63 -2.65 -6.60
N ALA A 51 -6.05 -3.24 -7.72
CA ALA A 51 -5.75 -2.71 -9.04
C ALA A 51 -6.31 -1.29 -9.25
N SER A 52 -7.48 -0.99 -8.67
CA SER A 52 -8.11 0.34 -8.74
C SER A 52 -7.29 1.45 -8.09
N LEU A 53 -6.41 1.13 -7.14
CA LEU A 53 -5.55 2.13 -6.50
C LEU A 53 -4.42 2.60 -7.42
N LEU A 54 -3.89 1.73 -8.27
CA LEU A 54 -2.66 2.02 -9.01
C LEU A 54 -2.77 3.29 -9.86
N PRO A 55 -3.83 3.52 -10.66
CA PRO A 55 -4.01 4.76 -11.41
C PRO A 55 -4.09 6.01 -10.52
N VAL A 56 -4.69 5.90 -9.33
CA VAL A 56 -4.78 7.02 -8.38
C VAL A 56 -3.39 7.38 -7.83
N LEU A 57 -2.59 6.36 -7.47
CA LEU A 57 -1.22 6.57 -7.00
C LEU A 57 -0.36 7.25 -8.09
N GLU A 58 -0.54 6.85 -9.35
CA GLU A 58 0.17 7.47 -10.48
C GLU A 58 -0.26 8.92 -10.72
N ALA A 59 -1.57 9.18 -10.73
CA ALA A 59 -2.12 10.51 -10.93
C ALA A 59 -1.67 11.50 -9.84
N ASP A 60 -1.49 11.01 -8.61
CA ASP A 60 -0.99 11.80 -7.48
C ASP A 60 0.55 11.92 -7.43
N GLY A 61 1.26 11.32 -8.38
CA GLY A 61 2.71 11.39 -8.44
C GLY A 61 3.40 10.65 -7.30
N VAL A 62 2.79 9.57 -6.80
CA VAL A 62 3.38 8.75 -5.75
C VAL A 62 4.69 8.14 -6.23
N LYS A 63 5.77 8.41 -5.50
CA LYS A 63 7.10 7.86 -5.79
C LYS A 63 7.34 6.54 -5.06
N TRP A 64 6.88 6.44 -3.82
CA TRP A 64 7.16 5.32 -2.94
C TRP A 64 5.90 4.74 -2.33
N ILE A 65 5.90 3.42 -2.19
CA ILE A 65 4.94 2.68 -1.37
C ILE A 65 5.65 2.25 -0.10
N TYR A 66 5.18 2.75 1.04
CA TYR A 66 5.63 2.38 2.38
C TYR A 66 4.67 1.38 3.01
N GLN A 67 5.20 0.31 3.58
CA GLN A 67 4.45 -0.70 4.31
C GLN A 67 5.06 -0.93 5.68
N TYR A 68 4.27 -0.69 6.72
CA TYR A 68 4.64 -1.04 8.08
C TYR A 68 4.12 -2.43 8.42
N ASP A 69 5.01 -3.39 8.66
CA ASP A 69 4.66 -4.70 9.18
C ASP A 69 4.45 -4.61 10.69
N LYS A 70 3.19 -4.70 11.12
CA LYS A 70 2.82 -4.60 12.54
C LYS A 70 3.42 -5.70 13.41
N GLN A 71 3.74 -6.86 12.83
CA GLN A 71 4.28 -7.98 13.58
C GLN A 71 5.78 -7.87 13.74
N ALA A 72 6.48 -7.50 12.67
CA ALA A 72 7.92 -7.30 12.70
C ALA A 72 8.33 -5.96 13.36
N GLY A 73 7.40 -5.00 13.46
CA GLY A 73 7.73 -3.65 13.90
C GLY A 73 8.62 -2.91 12.91
N GLN A 74 8.61 -3.33 11.64
CA GLN A 74 9.56 -2.89 10.61
C GLN A 74 8.84 -2.18 9.47
N MET A 75 9.38 -1.02 9.08
CA MET A 75 8.99 -0.32 7.87
C MET A 75 9.74 -0.87 6.66
N TYR A 76 9.02 -1.02 5.56
CA TYR A 76 9.57 -1.35 4.27
C TYR A 76 9.07 -0.38 3.21
N ARG A 77 9.79 -0.26 2.10
CA ARG A 77 9.33 0.52 0.95
C ARG A 77 9.73 -0.09 -0.38
N ILE A 78 9.07 0.35 -1.44
CA ILE A 78 9.41 0.06 -2.84
C ILE A 78 9.05 1.28 -3.68
N LYS A 79 9.79 1.54 -4.77
CA LYS A 79 9.40 2.56 -5.75
C LYS A 79 8.13 2.13 -6.48
N LEU A 80 7.23 3.07 -6.79
CA LEU A 80 6.00 2.77 -7.53
C LEU A 80 6.31 2.13 -8.89
N GLU A 81 7.31 2.65 -9.60
CA GLU A 81 7.75 2.08 -10.89
C GLU A 81 8.25 0.65 -10.78
N GLU A 82 9.02 0.34 -9.72
CA GLU A 82 9.52 -0.99 -9.47
C GLU A 82 8.39 -1.94 -9.07
N PHE A 83 7.47 -1.47 -8.22
CA PHE A 83 6.24 -2.19 -7.89
C PHE A 83 5.50 -2.61 -9.16
N LYS A 84 5.25 -1.67 -10.09
CA LYS A 84 4.57 -1.95 -11.37
C LYS A 84 5.30 -3.01 -12.19
N LYS A 85 6.63 -2.91 -12.29
CA LYS A 85 7.45 -3.81 -13.09
C LYS A 85 7.47 -5.24 -12.53
N LYS A 86 7.39 -5.38 -11.21
CA LYS A 86 7.49 -6.67 -10.50
C LYS A 86 6.14 -7.25 -10.12
N ALA A 87 5.06 -6.47 -10.20
CA ALA A 87 3.73 -6.90 -9.82
C ALA A 87 3.14 -7.90 -10.79
N VAL A 88 2.42 -8.87 -10.24
CA VAL A 88 1.59 -9.80 -10.99
C VAL A 88 0.13 -9.56 -10.62
N LEU A 89 -0.71 -9.33 -11.62
CA LEU A 89 -2.14 -9.17 -11.43
C LEU A 89 -2.78 -10.54 -11.17
N ARG A 90 -3.52 -10.66 -10.07
CA ARG A 90 -4.31 -11.85 -9.71
C ARG A 90 -5.64 -11.43 -9.10
N ASN A 91 -6.65 -12.28 -9.26
CA ASN A 91 -7.95 -12.12 -8.63
C ASN A 91 -8.25 -13.38 -7.81
N PHE A 92 -8.48 -13.21 -6.51
CA PHE A 92 -8.84 -14.29 -5.58
C PHE A 92 -10.24 -14.11 -4.98
N GLY A 93 -11.15 -13.46 -5.72
CA GLY A 93 -12.55 -13.25 -5.30
C GLY A 93 -12.80 -11.93 -4.55
N GLU A 94 -11.76 -11.14 -4.27
CA GLU A 94 -11.85 -9.81 -3.63
C GLU A 94 -11.51 -8.68 -4.62
N GLY A 95 -11.71 -8.93 -5.92
CA GLY A 95 -11.31 -8.07 -7.02
C GLY A 95 -9.87 -8.29 -7.48
N GLU A 96 -9.49 -7.59 -8.54
CA GLU A 96 -8.14 -7.64 -9.09
C GLU A 96 -7.14 -6.94 -8.17
N GLN A 97 -6.02 -7.60 -7.92
CA GLN A 97 -4.95 -7.09 -7.07
C GLN A 97 -3.59 -7.35 -7.70
N TYR A 98 -2.71 -6.37 -7.57
CA TYR A 98 -1.30 -6.47 -7.92
C TYR A 98 -0.52 -7.05 -6.75
N TYR A 99 0.08 -8.22 -6.93
CA TYR A 99 0.93 -8.89 -5.94
C TYR A 99 2.41 -8.70 -6.28
N VAL A 100 3.21 -8.29 -5.29
CA VAL A 100 4.67 -8.18 -5.38
C VAL A 100 5.30 -8.94 -4.23
N SER A 101 6.31 -9.76 -4.52
CA SER A 101 7.05 -10.48 -3.47
C SER A 101 7.74 -9.51 -2.50
N ALA A 102 7.68 -9.82 -1.21
CA ALA A 102 8.26 -9.01 -0.13
C ALA A 102 9.77 -8.80 -0.30
N LYS A 103 10.48 -9.71 -0.99
CA LYS A 103 11.92 -9.58 -1.31
C LYS A 103 12.28 -8.35 -2.13
N TYR A 104 11.31 -7.75 -2.84
CA TYR A 104 11.51 -6.53 -3.62
C TYR A 104 11.31 -5.26 -2.80
N PHE A 105 10.88 -5.39 -1.54
CA PHE A 105 10.76 -4.26 -0.64
C PHE A 105 12.02 -4.14 0.20
N GLU A 106 12.56 -2.93 0.27
CA GLU A 106 13.71 -2.62 1.08
C GLU A 106 13.27 -2.19 2.49
N PRO A 107 13.93 -2.68 3.56
CA PRO A 107 13.69 -2.17 4.90
C PRO A 107 14.09 -0.69 4.97
N VAL A 108 13.39 0.07 5.80
CA VAL A 108 13.74 1.46 6.12
C VAL A 108 14.16 1.52 7.59
N PRO A 109 15.47 1.39 7.89
CA PRO A 109 15.97 1.38 9.26
C PRO A 109 15.62 2.67 10.00
N GLY A 110 15.24 2.55 11.27
CA GLY A 110 14.92 3.69 12.13
C GLY A 110 13.60 4.41 11.82
N MET A 111 12.83 3.92 10.84
CA MET A 111 11.52 4.48 10.53
C MET A 111 10.42 3.74 11.27
N GLU A 112 9.76 4.44 12.19
CA GLU A 112 8.64 3.92 12.96
C GLU A 112 7.31 4.00 12.20
N ARG A 113 6.27 3.45 12.83
CA ARG A 113 4.89 3.53 12.35
C ARG A 113 4.46 4.99 12.17
N ILE A 114 3.84 5.31 11.04
CA ILE A 114 3.27 6.64 10.81
C ILE A 114 1.89 6.74 11.49
N THR A 115 1.84 7.45 12.61
CA THR A 115 0.60 7.67 13.40
C THR A 115 -0.21 8.88 12.96
N LYS A 116 0.26 9.63 11.94
CA LYS A 116 -0.40 10.82 11.42
C LYS A 116 -1.88 10.56 11.12
N TRP A 117 -2.73 11.34 11.76
CA TRP A 117 -4.18 11.30 11.56
C TRP A 117 -4.54 12.02 10.26
N ILE A 118 -5.45 11.44 9.48
CA ILE A 118 -5.91 12.01 8.21
C ILE A 118 -7.44 12.04 8.21
N ASN A 119 -8.01 13.25 8.21
CA ASN A 119 -9.47 13.48 8.23
C ASN A 119 -10.12 13.39 6.84
N SER A 120 -9.34 13.54 5.77
CA SER A 120 -9.83 13.44 4.40
C SER A 120 -9.83 11.98 3.95
N VAL A 121 -10.98 11.45 3.57
CA VAL A 121 -11.12 10.10 3.01
C VAL A 121 -11.63 10.21 1.57
N GLU A 122 -11.01 9.46 0.66
CA GLU A 122 -11.44 9.34 -0.73
C GLU A 122 -11.76 7.88 -1.03
N LEU A 123 -12.97 7.64 -1.55
CA LEU A 123 -13.36 6.33 -2.04
C LEU A 123 -12.80 6.13 -3.45
N VAL A 124 -11.93 5.14 -3.58
CA VAL A 124 -11.36 4.63 -4.83
C VAL A 124 -12.13 3.33 -5.13
N ALA A 125 -12.86 3.33 -6.23
CA ALA A 125 -13.90 2.36 -6.60
C ALA A 125 -13.58 0.88 -6.29
#